data_AF-X1D7V7-F1
#
_entry.id   AF-X1D7V7-F1
#
_cell.length_a   1.000
_cell.length_b   1.000
_cell.length_c   1.000
_cell.angle_alpha   90.00
_cell.angle_beta   90.00
_cell.angle_gamma   90.00
#
_symmetry.space_group_name_H-M   'P 1'
#
loop_
_entity.id
_entity.type
_entity.pdbx_description
1 polymer ?
#
loop_
_entity_poly.entity_id
_entity_poly.type
_entity_poly.pdbx_seq_one_letter_code
_entity_poly.pdbx_strand_id
1 'polypeptide(L)' 'MKISILNDVLGPILHGPSSSHTGASYSIGRLTYMLCESEMKEIHITFDSKGSFDKTYKSQNGDVAFLSG' A
#
# COMPACT_ATOMS: atom_id res chain seq x y z
N MET A 1 -14.48 20.06 4.66
CA MET A 1 -14.30 18.78 3.94
C MET A 1 -15.68 18.15 3.77
N LYS A 2 -16.08 17.72 2.56
CA LYS A 2 -17.34 16.97 2.39
C LYS A 2 -17.05 15.50 2.66
N ILE A 3 -17.81 14.90 3.58
CA ILE A 3 -17.75 13.46 3.87
C ILE A 3 -18.73 12.74 2.94
N SER A 4 -18.29 11.63 2.36
CA SER A 4 -19.02 10.77 1.43
C SER A 4 -19.09 9.34 1.97
N ILE A 5 -20.30 8.76 2.00
CA ILE A 5 -20.47 7.36 2.39
C ILE A 5 -19.71 6.40 1.46
N LEU A 6 -19.62 6.72 0.17
CA LEU A 6 -18.96 5.85 -0.80
C LEU A 6 -17.44 5.92 -0.71
N ASN A 7 -16.88 7.11 -0.47
CA ASN A 7 -15.43 7.30 -0.54
C ASN A 7 -14.75 7.22 0.83
N ASP A 8 -15.42 7.71 1.88
CA ASP A 8 -14.79 7.86 3.20
C ASP A 8 -15.23 6.76 4.18
N VAL A 9 -16.40 6.12 3.97
CA VAL A 9 -16.91 5.05 4.84
C VAL A 9 -16.75 3.68 4.20
N LEU A 10 -17.32 3.47 3.01
CA LEU A 10 -17.17 2.20 2.28
C LEU A 10 -15.79 2.09 1.65
N GLY A 11 -15.30 3.18 1.06
CA GLY A 11 -14.02 3.23 0.40
C GLY A 11 -13.98 2.39 -0.90
N PRO A 12 -12.81 2.32 -1.54
CA PRO A 12 -12.61 1.47 -2.71
C PRO A 12 -12.68 -0.02 -2.34
N ILE A 13 -12.99 -0.87 -3.33
CA ILE A 13 -12.85 -2.32 -3.18
C ILE A 13 -11.35 -2.64 -3.09
N LEU A 14 -10.93 -3.22 -1.97
CA LEU A 14 -9.54 -3.54 -1.67
C LEU A 14 -9.36 -5.03 -1.40
N HIS A 15 -8.20 -5.57 -1.79
CA HIS A 15 -7.78 -6.89 -1.33
C HIS A 15 -7.34 -6.81 0.13
N GLY A 16 -7.86 -7.71 0.96
CA GLY A 16 -7.50 -7.82 2.37
C GLY A 16 -6.10 -8.39 2.61
N PRO A 17 -5.66 -8.48 3.88
CA PRO A 17 -6.50 -8.41 5.08
C PRO A 17 -6.73 -7.00 5.66
N SER A 18 -5.99 -5.98 5.22
CA SER A 18 -5.97 -4.67 5.89
C SER A 18 -6.05 -3.50 4.91
N SER A 19 -6.95 -2.56 5.17
CA SER A 19 -7.01 -1.31 4.39
C SER A 19 -5.76 -0.45 4.60
N SER A 20 -5.25 -0.36 5.83
CA SER A 20 -4.13 0.52 6.19
C SER A 20 -2.76 -0.05 5.85
N HIS A 21 -2.61 -1.38 5.81
CA HIS A 21 -1.34 -2.02 5.50
C HIS A 21 -1.37 -2.65 4.11
N THR A 22 -2.38 -3.43 3.74
CA THR A 22 -2.47 -4.02 2.39
C THR A 22 -2.87 -2.97 1.36
N GLY A 23 -3.99 -2.29 1.57
CA GLY A 23 -4.53 -1.31 0.62
C GLY A 23 -3.61 -0.09 0.44
N ALA A 24 -3.06 0.43 1.54
CA ALA A 24 -2.10 1.52 1.47
C ALA A 24 -0.81 1.12 0.76
N SER A 25 -0.24 -0.07 1.07
CA SER A 25 0.96 -0.57 0.39
C SER A 25 0.76 -0.71 -1.11
N TYR A 26 -0.38 -1.27 -1.55
CA TYR A 26 -0.73 -1.36 -2.97
C TYR A 26 -0.80 0.03 -3.62
N SER A 27 -1.46 0.97 -2.95
CA SER A 27 -1.62 2.33 -3.48
C SER A 27 -0.26 3.04 -3.62
N ILE A 28 0.64 2.86 -2.65
CA ILE A 28 2.00 3.40 -2.69
C ILE A 28 2.82 2.76 -3.80
N GLY A 29 2.79 1.43 -3.93
CA GLY A 29 3.47 0.70 -5.01
C GLY A 29 3.01 1.21 -6.37
N ARG A 30 1.69 1.26 -6.58
CA ARG A 30 1.08 1.68 -7.84
C ARG A 30 1.43 3.10 -8.22
N LEU A 31 1.37 4.02 -7.26
CA LEU A 31 1.76 5.40 -7.50
C LEU A 31 3.24 5.50 -7.86
N THR A 32 4.10 4.75 -7.16
CA THR A 32 5.55 4.74 -7.43
C THR A 32 5.83 4.21 -8.84
N TYR A 33 5.19 3.11 -9.24
CA TYR A 33 5.32 2.56 -10.59
C TYR A 33 4.85 3.55 -11.67
N MET A 34 3.72 4.23 -11.45
CA MET A 34 3.22 5.26 -12.38
C MET A 34 4.15 6.46 -12.52
N LEU A 35 4.93 6.78 -11.49
CA LEU A 35 5.92 7.85 -11.51
C LEU A 35 7.27 7.41 -12.10
N CYS A 36 7.54 6.11 -12.18
CA CYS A 36 8.73 5.58 -12.82
C CYS A 36 8.54 5.57 -14.35
N GLU A 37 9.29 6.42 -15.06
CA GLU A 37 9.24 6.51 -16.53
C GLU A 37 9.99 5.38 -17.25
N SER A 38 10.74 4.56 -16.50
CA SER A 38 11.59 3.49 -17.02
C SER A 38 11.23 2.13 -16.41
N GLU A 39 11.64 1.05 -17.10
CA GLU A 39 11.47 -0.31 -16.60
C GLU A 39 12.16 -0.50 -15.24
N MET A 40 11.36 -0.90 -14.24
CA MET A 40 11.80 -1.13 -12.87
C MET A 40 12.27 -2.57 -12.71
N LYS A 41 13.56 -2.75 -12.37
CA LYS A 41 14.18 -4.08 -12.20
C LYS A 41 14.24 -4.54 -10.76
N GLU A 42 14.31 -3.60 -9.83
CA GLU A 42 14.46 -3.86 -8.40
C GLU A 42 13.81 -2.73 -7.60
N ILE A 43 13.26 -3.08 -6.44
CA ILE A 43 12.69 -2.14 -5.48
C ILE A 43 13.33 -2.36 -4.10
N HIS A 44 13.68 -1.26 -3.44
CA HIS A 44 14.12 -1.29 -2.05
C HIS A 44 13.09 -0.59 -1.18
N ILE A 45 12.48 -1.33 -0.26
CA ILE A 45 11.52 -0.82 0.70
C ILE A 45 12.16 -0.87 2.08
N THR A 46 12.24 0.29 2.74
CA THR A 46 12.77 0.40 4.09
C THR A 46 11.69 0.96 5.01
N PHE A 47 11.46 0.28 6.13
CA PHE A 47 10.53 0.73 7.16
C PHE A 47 11.30 1.36 8.32
N ASP A 48 10.69 2.35 8.96
CA ASP A 48 11.14 2.81 10.27
C ASP A 48 10.98 1.66 11.28
N SER A 49 12.06 1.33 12.01
CA SER A 49 12.07 0.26 13.01
C SER A 49 11.13 0.52 14.20
N LYS A 50 10.71 1.77 14.40
CA LYS A 50 9.66 2.15 15.38
C LYS A 50 8.27 2.23 14.75
N GLY A 51 8.19 2.14 13.42
CA GLY A 51 6.95 2.22 12.66
C GLY A 51 6.12 0.93 12.71
N SER A 52 4.84 1.05 12.35
CA SER A 52 3.91 -0.10 12.37
C SER A 52 4.25 -1.17 11.33
N PHE A 53 4.80 -0.76 10.19
CA PHE A 53 5.11 -1.68 9.08
C PHE A 53 6.25 -2.64 9.39
N ASP A 54 7.30 -2.22 10.11
CA ASP A 54 8.48 -3.05 10.40
C ASP A 54 8.12 -4.44 10.95
N LYS A 55 7.12 -4.48 11.85
CA LYS A 55 6.67 -5.71 12.50
C LYS A 55 5.54 -6.43 11.78
N THR A 56 4.87 -5.78 10.84
CA THR A 56 3.57 -6.27 10.33
C THR A 56 3.49 -6.37 8.82
N TYR A 57 4.46 -5.87 8.05
CA TYR A 57 4.36 -5.83 6.59
C TYR A 57 4.12 -7.23 6.00
N LYS A 58 4.72 -8.30 6.53
CA LYS A 58 4.44 -9.68 6.05
C LYS A 58 3.08 -10.19 6.49
N SER A 59 2.75 -10.06 7.77
CA SER A 59 1.49 -10.62 8.31
C SER A 59 0.25 -9.89 7.79
N GLN A 60 0.41 -8.65 7.33
CA GLN A 60 -0.63 -7.84 6.70
C GLN A 60 -0.51 -7.79 5.16
N ASN A 61 0.27 -8.68 4.56
CA ASN A 61 0.43 -8.81 3.10
C ASN A 61 0.96 -7.55 2.39
N GLY A 62 1.65 -6.68 3.13
CA GLY A 62 2.28 -5.46 2.64
C GLY A 62 3.41 -5.72 1.66
N ASP A 63 4.23 -6.77 1.86
CA ASP A 63 5.30 -7.14 0.90
C ASP A 63 4.74 -7.45 -0.50
N VAL A 64 3.71 -8.30 -0.57
CA VAL A 64 3.03 -8.61 -1.84
C VAL A 64 2.29 -7.38 -2.38
N ALA A 65 1.63 -6.62 -1.51
CA ALA A 65 0.88 -5.44 -1.93
C ALA A 65 1.77 -4.35 -2.53
N PHE A 66 2.93 -4.04 -1.92
CA PHE A 66 3.88 -3.07 -2.48
C PHE A 66 4.40 -3.48 -3.85
N LEU A 67 4.59 -4.79 -4.09
CA LEU A 67 5.09 -5.30 -5.37
C LEU A 67 4.01 -5.39 -6.46
N SER A 68 2.75 -5.61 -6.06
CA SER A 68 1.64 -5.83 -7.00
C SER A 68 0.91 -4.55 -7.40
N GLY A 69 1.13 -3.44 -6.69
CA GLY A 69 0.71 -2.11 -7.08
C GLY A 69 1.63 -1.53 -8.12
#